data_AF-A0A9P9QXD3-F1
#
_entry.id   AF-A0A9P9QXD3-F1
#
_cell.length_a   1.000
_cell.length_b   1.000
_cell.length_c   1.000
_cell.angle_alpha   90.00
_cell.angle_beta   90.00
_cell.angle_gamma   90.00
#
_symmetry.space_group_name_H-M   'P 1'
#
loop_
_entity.id
_entity.type
_entity.pdbx_description
1 polymer ?
#
loop_
_entity_poly.entity_id
_entity_poly.type
_entity_poly.pdbx_seq_one_letter_code
_entity_poly.pdbx_strand_id
1 'polypeptide(L)'
;WTIHGLWPDHCDGLYDAHCDLSRQYTNITVILQSYSKTDLLAYMNTYWKDYQSNDENFWEHEWDKHRPCISTLEPSCYNGYTGQEEVVDFFEIAMSLFKGLDSYATLANAGIVPSTMATYTLVKIQAALTAAHGFPVTVACCGSRLDEIWYHFNILGSVPTGIFVPTSPNGSKSDCAESGISYLPKYLPATSTSNGASSTPTGTPYLGKGCLKACAGSANKGCLISAGTSYTTGICPTYTPATSGKSPLRNE
;
A
#
# COMPACT_ATOMS: atom_id res chain seq x y z
N TRP A 1 6.61 3.24 3.31
CA TRP A 1 6.29 1.94 2.70
C TRP A 1 5.11 1.31 3.41
N THR A 2 4.57 0.22 2.88
CA THR A 2 3.51 -0.61 3.47
C THR A 2 3.93 -2.06 3.31
N ILE A 3 3.38 -2.97 4.10
CA ILE A 3 3.68 -4.40 4.00
C ILE A 3 2.89 -5.03 2.85
N HIS A 4 3.53 -5.97 2.16
CA HIS A 4 2.88 -6.87 1.21
C HIS A 4 2.57 -8.20 1.92
N GLY A 5 3.60 -8.90 2.40
CA GLY A 5 3.43 -10.11 3.18
C GLY A 5 4.71 -10.65 3.83
N LEU A 6 4.59 -11.87 4.35
CA LEU A 6 5.68 -12.67 4.91
C LEU A 6 5.64 -14.04 4.25
N TRP A 7 6.66 -14.37 3.45
CA TRP A 7 6.61 -15.51 2.54
C TRP A 7 7.71 -16.53 2.85
N PRO A 8 7.36 -17.83 2.99
CA PRO A 8 8.35 -18.89 3.09
C PRO A 8 8.83 -19.32 1.70
N ASP A 9 10.13 -19.12 1.44
CA ASP A 9 10.78 -19.66 0.26
C ASP A 9 11.64 -20.88 0.61
N HIS A 10 11.80 -21.77 -0.37
CA HIS A 10 12.80 -22.83 -0.33
C HIS A 10 14.22 -22.25 -0.39
N CYS A 11 15.21 -22.99 0.10
CA CYS A 11 16.60 -22.54 0.06
C CYS A 11 17.17 -22.37 -1.36
N ASP A 12 16.50 -22.93 -2.38
CA ASP A 12 16.88 -22.83 -3.79
C ASP A 12 16.19 -21.68 -4.54
N GLY A 13 15.35 -20.88 -3.86
CA GLY A 13 14.64 -19.74 -4.45
C GLY A 13 13.26 -20.06 -5.04
N LEU A 14 12.83 -21.32 -5.01
CA LEU A 14 11.44 -21.68 -5.31
C LEU A 14 10.55 -21.42 -4.09
N TYR A 15 9.23 -21.49 -4.27
CA TYR A 15 8.27 -21.39 -3.16
C TYR A 15 7.07 -22.30 -3.39
N ASP A 16 6.45 -22.73 -2.30
CA ASP A 16 5.16 -23.42 -2.31
C ASP A 16 4.03 -22.42 -2.03
N ALA A 17 2.81 -22.77 -2.46
CA ALA A 17 1.62 -21.98 -2.22
C ALA A 17 0.44 -22.88 -1.87
N HIS A 18 -0.46 -22.39 -1.01
CA HIS A 18 -1.68 -23.09 -0.62
C HIS A 18 -1.42 -24.50 -0.07
N CYS A 19 -0.37 -24.66 0.75
CA CYS A 19 0.08 -25.96 1.26
C CYS A 19 -0.96 -26.71 2.12
N ASP A 20 -1.98 -26.01 2.63
CA ASP A 20 -3.10 -26.62 3.35
C ASP A 20 -4.40 -25.80 3.16
N LEU A 21 -5.33 -26.37 2.38
CA LEU A 21 -6.63 -25.76 2.10
C LEU A 21 -7.62 -25.87 3.27
N SER A 22 -7.38 -26.76 4.24
CA SER A 22 -8.29 -26.99 5.37
C SER A 22 -8.27 -25.88 6.42
N ARG A 23 -7.24 -25.01 6.38
CA ARG A 23 -7.04 -23.88 7.30
C ARG A 23 -7.07 -22.54 6.58
N GLN A 24 -7.86 -22.48 5.51
CA GLN A 24 -8.20 -21.20 4.91
C GLN A 24 -9.24 -20.48 5.77
N TYR A 25 -9.09 -19.17 5.90
CA TYR A 25 -9.97 -18.34 6.70
C TYR A 25 -10.45 -17.16 5.87
N THR A 26 -11.74 -16.83 6.02
CA THR A 26 -12.37 -15.69 5.34
C THR A 26 -12.86 -14.65 6.35
N ASN A 27 -12.15 -14.54 7.47
CA ASN A 27 -12.56 -13.75 8.63
C ASN A 27 -11.38 -13.40 9.54
N ILE A 28 -10.21 -13.10 8.96
CA ILE A 28 -8.99 -12.68 9.65
C ILE A 28 -9.27 -11.56 10.66
N THR A 29 -10.02 -10.53 10.27
CA THR A 29 -10.39 -9.43 11.20
C THR A 29 -11.10 -9.96 12.45
N VAL A 30 -12.06 -10.87 12.28
CA VAL A 30 -12.85 -11.42 13.38
C VAL A 30 -11.99 -12.29 14.30
N ILE A 31 -11.05 -13.07 13.73
CA ILE A 31 -10.10 -13.87 14.49
C ILE A 31 -9.21 -12.96 15.34
N LEU A 32 -8.61 -11.93 14.76
CA LEU A 32 -7.77 -11.00 15.52
C LEU A 32 -8.56 -10.29 16.63
N GLN A 33 -9.83 -9.95 16.38
CA GLN A 33 -10.71 -9.36 17.38
C GLN A 33 -11.05 -10.34 18.52
N SER A 34 -11.30 -11.62 18.23
CA SER A 34 -11.62 -12.62 19.27
C SER A 34 -10.44 -12.82 20.23
N TYR A 35 -9.22 -12.64 19.74
CA TYR A 35 -7.97 -12.62 20.53
C TYR A 35 -7.63 -11.27 21.15
N SER A 36 -8.54 -10.29 21.10
CA SER A 36 -8.35 -8.92 21.63
C SER A 36 -7.13 -8.19 21.04
N LYS A 37 -6.74 -8.50 19.79
CA LYS A 37 -5.58 -7.90 19.10
C LYS A 37 -5.95 -6.59 18.41
N THR A 38 -6.60 -5.69 19.13
CA THR A 38 -7.08 -4.40 18.58
C THR A 38 -5.95 -3.50 18.10
N ASP A 39 -4.82 -3.47 18.81
CA ASP A 39 -3.67 -2.64 18.46
C ASP A 39 -2.96 -3.15 17.20
N LEU A 40 -2.85 -4.48 17.06
CA LEU A 40 -2.36 -5.12 15.85
C LEU A 40 -3.26 -4.76 14.66
N LEU A 41 -4.57 -4.94 14.82
CA LEU A 41 -5.55 -4.64 13.76
C LEU A 41 -5.50 -3.16 13.36
N ALA A 42 -5.38 -2.23 14.32
CA ALA A 42 -5.24 -0.80 14.01
C ALA A 42 -3.95 -0.51 13.22
N TYR A 43 -2.85 -1.20 13.56
CA TYR A 43 -1.59 -1.07 12.86
C TYR A 43 -1.65 -1.66 11.45
N MET A 44 -2.27 -2.83 11.27
CA MET A 44 -2.54 -3.44 9.96
C MET A 44 -3.41 -2.53 9.09
N ASN A 45 -4.48 -1.96 9.64
CA ASN A 45 -5.33 -0.98 8.95
C ASN A 45 -4.60 0.31 8.53
N THR A 46 -3.36 0.53 8.94
CA THR A 46 -2.54 1.66 8.51
C THR A 46 -1.44 1.23 7.53
N TYR A 47 -0.82 0.08 7.78
CA TYR A 47 0.42 -0.32 7.10
C TYR A 47 0.30 -1.58 6.24
N TRP A 48 -0.71 -2.43 6.42
CA TRP A 48 -1.01 -3.61 5.61
C TRP A 48 -2.26 -3.37 4.77
N LYS A 49 -2.16 -2.41 3.85
CA LYS A 49 -3.29 -1.92 3.05
C LYS A 49 -3.38 -2.62 1.71
N ASP A 50 -4.60 -3.00 1.33
CA ASP A 50 -4.90 -3.28 -0.06
C ASP A 50 -5.02 -1.97 -0.84
N TYR A 51 -4.33 -1.90 -1.98
CA TYR A 51 -4.41 -0.73 -2.86
C TYR A 51 -5.79 -0.60 -3.54
N GLN A 52 -6.61 -1.67 -3.55
CA GLN A 52 -7.98 -1.67 -4.03
C GLN A 52 -9.03 -1.47 -2.92
N SER A 53 -8.58 -1.11 -1.70
CA SER A 53 -9.43 -0.81 -0.54
C SER A 53 -10.23 -1.99 0.03
N ASN A 54 -9.75 -3.22 -0.14
CA ASN A 54 -10.30 -4.42 0.49
C ASN A 54 -9.22 -5.17 1.28
N ASP A 55 -8.88 -4.61 2.46
CA ASP A 55 -7.79 -5.14 3.27
C ASP A 55 -8.07 -6.56 3.78
N GLU A 56 -9.32 -6.91 4.12
CA GLU A 56 -9.66 -8.23 4.63
C GLU A 56 -9.34 -9.32 3.60
N ASN A 57 -9.84 -9.19 2.36
CA ASN A 57 -9.52 -10.14 1.30
C ASN A 57 -8.02 -10.23 1.02
N PHE A 58 -7.28 -9.14 1.22
CA PHE A 58 -5.84 -9.15 1.05
C PHE A 58 -5.14 -9.91 2.18
N TRP A 59 -5.55 -9.72 3.43
CA TRP A 59 -5.03 -10.49 4.56
C TRP A 59 -5.38 -11.98 4.45
N GLU A 60 -6.59 -12.31 3.98
CA GLU A 60 -7.00 -13.67 3.64
C GLU A 60 -6.08 -14.26 2.56
N HIS A 61 -5.78 -13.52 1.49
CA HIS A 61 -4.87 -13.97 0.44
C HIS A 61 -3.47 -14.29 0.98
N GLU A 62 -2.89 -13.36 1.74
CA GLU A 62 -1.56 -13.54 2.31
C GLU A 62 -1.52 -14.72 3.27
N TRP A 63 -2.56 -14.88 4.08
CA TRP A 63 -2.75 -16.04 4.93
C TRP A 63 -2.85 -17.33 4.11
N ASP A 64 -3.89 -17.48 3.30
CA ASP A 64 -4.27 -18.71 2.59
C ASP A 64 -3.19 -19.22 1.63
N LYS A 65 -2.41 -18.31 1.06
CA LYS A 65 -1.38 -18.63 0.08
C LYS A 65 -0.05 -18.97 0.75
N HIS A 66 0.40 -18.14 1.69
CA HIS A 66 1.78 -18.20 2.16
C HIS A 66 1.91 -18.87 3.52
N ARG A 67 1.00 -18.60 4.46
CA ARG A 67 1.15 -19.11 5.82
C ARG A 67 1.10 -20.64 5.90
N PRO A 68 0.19 -21.38 5.23
CA PRO A 68 0.14 -22.85 5.31
C PRO A 68 1.45 -23.56 4.97
N CYS A 69 2.36 -22.87 4.27
CA CYS A 69 3.66 -23.41 3.90
C CYS A 69 4.74 -23.18 4.99
N ILE A 70 4.38 -22.53 6.10
CA ILE A 70 5.25 -22.31 7.27
C ILE A 70 5.03 -23.45 8.26
N SER A 71 5.84 -24.51 8.15
CA SER A 71 5.71 -25.73 8.96
C SER A 71 5.77 -25.49 10.48
N THR A 72 6.47 -24.44 10.93
CA THR A 72 6.59 -24.12 12.37
C THR A 72 5.39 -23.35 12.93
N LEU A 73 4.41 -23.00 12.09
CA LEU A 73 3.13 -22.42 12.51
C LEU A 73 2.02 -23.48 12.61
N GLU A 74 2.29 -24.75 12.33
CA GLU A 74 1.28 -25.81 12.42
C GLU A 74 0.66 -25.94 13.82
N PRO A 75 -0.66 -26.22 13.96
CA PRO A 75 -1.33 -26.42 15.24
C PRO A 75 -0.64 -27.44 16.16
N SER A 76 -0.02 -28.47 15.57
CA SER A 76 0.73 -29.48 16.32
C SER A 76 1.98 -28.93 17.03
N CYS A 77 2.45 -27.74 16.65
CA CYS A 77 3.53 -27.02 17.32
C CYS A 77 3.07 -26.24 18.56
N TYR A 78 1.76 -26.09 18.79
CA TYR A 78 1.20 -25.37 19.93
C TYR A 78 0.83 -26.32 21.06
N ASN A 79 1.30 -26.02 22.27
CA ASN A 79 0.90 -26.77 23.46
C ASN A 79 -0.47 -26.28 23.95
N GLY A 80 -1.47 -27.16 23.93
CA GLY A 80 -2.82 -26.80 24.35
C GLY A 80 -3.56 -25.91 23.36
N TYR A 81 -3.29 -26.08 22.07
CA TYR A 81 -3.95 -25.39 20.96
C TYR A 81 -5.48 -25.34 21.12
N THR A 82 -6.05 -24.13 21.08
CA THR A 82 -7.48 -23.88 21.25
C THR A 82 -8.18 -23.38 19.98
N GLY A 83 -7.41 -22.99 18.96
CA GLY A 83 -7.90 -22.65 17.63
C GLY A 83 -7.44 -21.26 17.17
N GLN A 84 -6.83 -21.18 16.00
CA GLN A 84 -6.47 -19.93 15.31
C GLN A 84 -5.38 -19.08 16.01
N GLU A 85 -4.68 -19.59 17.03
CA GLU A 85 -3.51 -18.91 17.60
C GLU A 85 -2.43 -18.63 16.53
N GLU A 86 -2.28 -19.52 15.55
CA GLU A 86 -1.33 -19.35 14.46
C GLU A 86 -1.62 -18.14 13.56
N VAL A 87 -2.87 -17.69 13.53
CA VAL A 87 -3.33 -16.55 12.73
C VAL A 87 -2.79 -15.30 13.36
N VAL A 88 -3.02 -15.17 14.66
CA VAL A 88 -2.49 -14.11 15.49
C VAL A 88 -0.97 -14.04 15.35
N ASP A 89 -0.29 -15.17 15.56
CA ASP A 89 1.18 -15.21 15.53
C ASP A 89 1.72 -14.77 14.18
N PHE A 90 1.19 -15.28 13.06
CA PHE A 90 1.62 -14.88 11.71
C PHE A 90 1.56 -13.36 11.49
N PHE A 91 0.41 -12.74 11.78
CA PHE A 91 0.23 -11.30 11.59
C PHE A 91 1.07 -10.48 12.58
N GLU A 92 1.23 -10.92 13.83
CA GLU A 92 2.09 -10.24 14.80
C GLU A 92 3.56 -10.25 14.37
N ILE A 93 4.06 -11.38 13.90
CA ILE A 93 5.46 -11.53 13.46
C ILE A 93 5.72 -10.69 12.22
N ALA A 94 4.86 -10.78 11.20
CA ALA A 94 4.98 -10.00 9.98
C ALA A 94 4.98 -8.50 10.28
N MET A 95 4.08 -8.02 11.13
CA MET A 95 4.03 -6.61 11.52
C MET A 95 5.21 -6.19 12.42
N SER A 96 5.71 -7.09 13.26
CA SER A 96 6.90 -6.85 14.10
C SER A 96 8.16 -6.70 13.25
N LEU A 97 8.37 -7.59 12.27
CA LEU A 97 9.47 -7.48 11.30
C LEU A 97 9.38 -6.18 10.51
N PHE A 98 8.19 -5.86 9.98
CA PHE A 98 7.98 -4.62 9.24
C PHE A 98 8.32 -3.37 10.06
N LYS A 99 7.94 -3.31 11.34
CA LYS A 99 8.31 -2.20 12.25
C LYS A 99 9.83 -2.01 12.37
N GLY A 100 10.60 -3.09 12.31
CA GLY A 100 12.06 -3.06 12.34
C GLY A 100 12.72 -2.67 11.02
N LEU A 101 11.98 -2.64 9.91
CA LEU A 101 12.48 -2.47 8.55
C LEU A 101 12.02 -1.14 7.92
N ASP A 102 12.36 -0.01 8.54
CA ASP A 102 11.99 1.33 8.03
C ASP A 102 12.75 1.68 6.75
N SER A 103 12.21 1.19 5.64
CA SER A 103 12.73 1.37 4.30
C SER A 103 12.67 2.84 3.85
N TYR A 104 11.70 3.62 4.34
CA TYR A 104 11.61 5.03 3.98
C TYR A 104 12.74 5.81 4.64
N ALA A 105 12.92 5.67 5.95
CA ALA A 105 13.99 6.35 6.67
C ALA A 105 15.37 5.92 6.15
N THR A 106 15.55 4.62 5.87
CA THR A 106 16.81 4.08 5.30
C THR A 106 17.15 4.75 3.97
N LEU A 107 16.20 4.82 3.04
CA LEU A 107 16.41 5.48 1.75
C LEU A 107 16.62 6.99 1.90
N ALA A 108 15.81 7.65 2.74
CA ALA A 108 15.89 9.08 2.97
C ALA A 108 17.25 9.51 3.55
N ASN A 109 17.82 8.72 4.48
CA ASN A 109 19.14 8.93 5.06
C ASN A 109 20.27 8.83 4.00
N ALA A 110 20.05 8.10 2.91
CA ALA A 110 20.95 8.02 1.75
C ALA A 110 20.65 9.09 0.68
N GLY A 111 19.77 10.06 0.97
CA GLY A 111 19.32 11.07 0.03
C GLY A 111 18.52 10.49 -1.13
N ILE A 112 17.76 9.43 -0.89
CA ILE A 112 16.77 8.85 -1.81
C ILE A 112 15.39 9.13 -1.24
N VAL A 113 14.76 10.21 -1.70
CA VAL A 113 13.43 10.63 -1.25
C VAL A 113 12.45 10.66 -2.42
N PRO A 114 11.14 10.56 -2.16
CA PRO A 114 10.15 10.67 -3.23
C PRO A 114 10.27 12.00 -4.00
N SER A 115 10.27 11.95 -5.33
CA SER A 115 10.40 13.10 -6.22
C SER A 115 9.67 12.86 -7.54
N THR A 116 9.13 13.93 -8.12
CA THR A 116 8.56 13.91 -9.49
C THR A 116 9.60 14.17 -10.58
N MET A 117 10.84 14.50 -10.20
CA MET A 117 11.91 14.87 -11.13
C MET A 117 13.16 14.00 -10.98
N ALA A 118 13.53 13.66 -9.75
CA ALA A 118 14.73 12.89 -9.49
C ALA A 118 14.52 11.41 -9.88
N THR A 119 15.58 10.82 -10.41
CA THR A 119 15.69 9.37 -10.58
C THR A 119 16.96 8.87 -9.90
N TYR A 120 17.00 7.57 -9.66
CA TYR A 120 18.04 6.92 -8.87
C TYR A 120 18.64 5.75 -9.65
N THR A 121 19.85 5.36 -9.25
CA THR A 121 20.48 4.13 -9.74
C THR A 121 20.16 2.97 -8.82
N LEU A 122 20.06 1.77 -9.39
CA LEU A 122 19.81 0.54 -8.64
C LEU A 122 20.87 0.34 -7.55
N VAL A 123 22.14 0.56 -7.90
CA VAL A 123 23.27 0.44 -6.97
C VAL A 123 23.12 1.37 -5.76
N LYS A 124 22.64 2.62 -5.95
CA LYS A 124 22.46 3.54 -4.82
C LYS A 124 21.36 3.07 -3.87
N ILE A 125 20.24 2.58 -4.42
CA ILE A 125 19.11 2.05 -3.65
C ILE A 125 19.54 0.80 -2.88
N GLN A 126 20.13 -0.18 -3.56
CA GLN A 126 20.58 -1.43 -2.95
C GLN A 126 21.68 -1.19 -1.91
N ALA A 127 22.61 -0.27 -2.15
CA ALA A 127 23.66 0.05 -1.18
C ALA A 127 23.08 0.60 0.14
N ALA A 128 22.09 1.50 0.06
CA ALA A 128 21.43 2.05 1.24
C ALA A 128 20.70 0.97 2.06
N LEU A 129 19.92 0.13 1.38
CA LEU A 129 19.15 -0.94 2.03
C LEU A 129 20.07 -2.04 2.59
N THR A 130 21.12 -2.41 1.84
CA THR A 130 22.11 -3.41 2.27
C THR A 130 22.90 -2.93 3.49
N ALA A 131 23.25 -1.64 3.55
CA ALA A 131 23.96 -1.09 4.70
C ALA A 131 23.13 -1.16 5.99
N ALA A 132 21.81 -1.01 5.90
CA ALA A 132 20.91 -1.11 7.05
C ALA A 132 20.59 -2.57 7.43
N HIS A 133 20.38 -3.44 6.42
CA HIS A 133 20.02 -4.86 6.64
C HIS A 133 21.22 -5.76 6.98
N GLY A 134 22.42 -5.36 6.57
CA GLY A 134 23.66 -6.14 6.69
C GLY A 134 23.87 -7.16 5.57
N PHE A 135 22.85 -7.41 4.75
CA PHE A 135 22.88 -8.32 3.60
C PHE A 135 22.20 -7.70 2.38
N PRO A 136 22.50 -8.19 1.16
CA PRO A 136 21.85 -7.70 -0.05
C PRO A 136 20.32 -7.75 0.07
N VAL A 137 19.65 -6.69 -0.38
CA VAL A 137 18.19 -6.58 -0.37
C VAL A 137 17.67 -6.63 -1.80
N THR A 138 16.60 -7.40 -2.03
CA THR A 138 15.97 -7.47 -3.35
C THR A 138 15.06 -6.25 -3.54
N VAL A 139 15.13 -5.65 -4.73
CA VAL A 139 14.35 -4.45 -5.07
C VAL A 139 13.62 -4.71 -6.38
N ALA A 140 12.30 -4.54 -6.39
CA ALA A 140 11.49 -4.72 -7.59
C ALA A 140 10.91 -3.39 -8.10
N CYS A 141 10.72 -3.30 -9.42
CA CYS A 141 10.18 -2.14 -10.11
C CYS A 141 8.98 -2.51 -10.99
N CYS A 142 7.93 -1.70 -10.91
CA CYS A 142 6.87 -1.70 -11.89
C CYS A 142 7.22 -0.72 -13.01
N GLY A 143 7.80 -1.24 -14.10
CA GLY A 143 8.40 -0.42 -15.14
C GLY A 143 9.63 0.31 -14.60
N SER A 144 9.66 1.65 -14.65
CA SER A 144 10.72 2.45 -14.05
C SER A 144 10.42 2.89 -12.61
N ARG A 145 9.27 2.52 -12.04
CA ARG A 145 8.87 2.93 -10.69
C ARG A 145 9.34 1.92 -9.67
N LEU A 146 10.07 2.39 -8.66
CA LEU A 146 10.39 1.61 -7.47
C LEU A 146 9.10 1.16 -6.77
N ASP A 147 8.92 -0.15 -6.60
CA ASP A 147 7.62 -0.74 -6.27
C ASP A 147 7.67 -1.66 -5.05
N GLU A 148 8.65 -2.58 -4.98
CA GLU A 148 8.78 -3.51 -3.85
C GLU A 148 10.22 -3.60 -3.31
N ILE A 149 10.32 -3.97 -2.03
CA ILE A 149 11.58 -4.24 -1.34
C ILE A 149 11.41 -5.52 -0.54
N TRP A 150 12.26 -6.52 -0.77
CA TRP A 150 12.18 -7.81 -0.07
C TRP A 150 13.44 -8.06 0.77
N TYR A 151 13.22 -8.17 2.08
CA TYR A 151 14.24 -8.46 3.08
C TYR A 151 14.24 -9.96 3.39
N HIS A 152 15.41 -10.59 3.29
CA HIS A 152 15.53 -12.04 3.44
C HIS A 152 16.10 -12.40 4.81
N PHE A 153 15.52 -13.44 5.40
CA PHE A 153 15.90 -13.97 6.70
C PHE A 153 15.96 -15.50 6.67
N ASN A 154 16.94 -16.06 7.37
CA ASN A 154 16.84 -17.41 7.90
C ASN A 154 16.26 -17.35 9.31
N ILE A 155 15.74 -18.46 9.82
CA ILE A 155 15.12 -18.51 11.15
C ILE A 155 15.84 -19.54 12.01
N LEU A 156 16.32 -19.11 13.17
CA LEU A 156 16.81 -20.00 14.22
C LEU A 156 15.67 -20.27 15.20
N GLY A 157 15.09 -21.46 15.14
CA GLY A 157 13.91 -21.84 15.92
C GLY A 157 12.64 -21.87 15.07
N SER A 158 11.49 -21.53 15.65
CA SER A 158 10.21 -21.43 14.96
C SER A 158 9.92 -19.99 14.52
N VAL A 159 8.98 -19.80 13.59
CA VAL A 159 8.51 -18.46 13.20
C VAL A 159 7.97 -17.65 14.41
N PRO A 160 7.11 -18.20 15.29
CA PRO A 160 6.57 -17.45 16.45
C PRO A 160 7.59 -16.97 17.48
N THR A 161 8.60 -17.78 17.80
CA THR A 161 9.48 -17.52 18.96
C THR A 161 10.96 -17.53 18.62
N GLY A 162 11.31 -17.86 17.38
CA GLY A 162 12.67 -17.92 16.91
C GLY A 162 13.26 -16.56 16.56
N ILE A 163 14.51 -16.61 16.12
CA ILE A 163 15.30 -15.43 15.78
C ILE A 163 15.39 -15.34 14.26
N PHE A 164 14.89 -14.24 13.70
CA PHE A 164 15.06 -13.90 12.29
C PHE A 164 16.47 -13.35 12.08
N VAL A 165 17.30 -14.10 11.35
CA VAL A 165 18.69 -13.78 11.04
C VAL A 165 18.75 -13.28 9.60
N PRO A 166 19.12 -12.01 9.35
CA PRO A 166 19.31 -11.48 8.01
C PRO A 166 20.21 -12.36 7.14
N THR A 167 19.87 -12.53 5.86
CA THR A 167 20.63 -13.33 4.91
C THR A 167 20.61 -12.72 3.51
N SER A 168 21.46 -13.24 2.62
CA SER A 168 21.40 -12.91 1.20
C SER A 168 20.17 -13.52 0.53
N PRO A 169 19.63 -12.90 -0.54
CA PRO A 169 18.55 -13.48 -1.33
C PRO A 169 18.96 -14.82 -1.94
N ASN A 170 18.01 -15.75 -2.01
CA ASN A 170 18.10 -17.07 -2.66
C ASN A 170 17.82 -17.01 -4.18
N GLY A 171 17.85 -15.81 -4.80
CA GLY A 171 17.52 -15.62 -6.21
C GLY A 171 17.98 -14.27 -6.78
N SER A 172 17.26 -13.77 -7.80
CA SER A 172 17.55 -12.47 -8.41
C SER A 172 17.44 -11.35 -7.36
N LYS A 173 18.33 -10.36 -7.48
CA LYS A 173 18.38 -9.21 -6.56
C LYS A 173 17.55 -8.02 -7.04
N SER A 174 17.10 -8.03 -8.30
CA SER A 174 16.25 -6.97 -8.85
C SER A 174 15.72 -7.32 -10.25
N ASP A 175 14.61 -6.71 -10.63
CA ASP A 175 14.12 -6.57 -12.01
C ASP A 175 14.20 -5.11 -12.52
N CYS A 176 14.69 -4.18 -11.69
CA CYS A 176 14.83 -2.78 -12.04
C CYS A 176 15.98 -2.55 -13.02
N ALA A 177 15.86 -1.50 -13.84
CA ALA A 177 16.97 -1.00 -14.65
C ALA A 177 18.12 -0.45 -13.78
N GLU A 178 19.35 -0.45 -14.30
CA GLU A 178 20.54 0.03 -13.58
C GLU A 178 20.42 1.52 -13.16
N SER A 179 19.70 2.32 -13.93
CA SER A 179 19.48 3.75 -13.69
C SER A 179 18.11 4.20 -14.19
N GLY A 180 17.72 5.43 -13.82
CA GLY A 180 16.43 6.00 -14.22
C GLY A 180 15.25 5.52 -13.36
N ILE A 181 15.51 4.90 -12.21
CA ILE A 181 14.47 4.44 -11.29
C ILE A 181 13.79 5.65 -10.65
N SER A 182 12.48 5.77 -10.85
CA SER A 182 11.63 6.79 -10.23
C SER A 182 11.14 6.32 -8.87
N TYR A 183 11.21 7.22 -7.88
CA TYR A 183 10.57 7.02 -6.58
C TYR A 183 9.60 8.16 -6.37
N LEU A 184 8.30 7.91 -6.59
CA LEU A 184 7.29 8.97 -6.69
C LEU A 184 6.67 9.30 -5.33
N PRO A 185 6.28 10.57 -5.07
CA PRO A 185 5.48 10.93 -3.90
C PRO A 185 4.15 10.17 -3.90
N LYS A 186 3.75 9.64 -2.73
CA LYS A 186 2.47 8.93 -2.57
C LYS A 186 1.26 9.77 -2.96
N TYR A 187 1.31 11.06 -2.64
CA TYR A 187 0.28 12.04 -2.97
C TYR A 187 0.93 13.12 -3.82
N LEU A 188 0.62 13.12 -5.11
CA LEU A 188 1.02 14.22 -5.98
C LEU A 188 0.18 15.45 -5.62
N PRO A 189 0.75 16.67 -5.65
CA PRO A 189 -0.04 17.88 -5.53
C PRO A 189 -1.14 17.86 -6.58
N ALA A 190 -2.35 18.27 -6.21
CA ALA A 190 -3.40 18.52 -7.19
C ALA A 190 -2.82 19.49 -8.23
N THR A 191 -2.84 19.11 -9.50
CA THR A 191 -2.40 19.99 -10.60
C THR A 191 -3.30 21.21 -10.56
N SER A 192 -2.82 22.32 -9.99
CA SER A 192 -3.47 23.59 -10.15
C SER A 192 -3.34 23.94 -11.63
N THR A 193 -4.41 23.76 -12.38
CA THR A 193 -4.58 24.52 -13.61
C THR A 193 -4.46 25.98 -13.18
N SER A 194 -3.37 26.64 -13.55
CA SER A 194 -3.23 28.07 -13.37
C SER A 194 -4.48 28.70 -13.96
N ASN A 195 -5.27 29.37 -13.12
CA ASN A 195 -6.34 30.24 -13.60
C ASN A 195 -5.68 31.20 -14.59
N GLY A 196 -5.90 30.96 -15.88
CA GLY A 196 -5.78 32.01 -16.87
C GLY A 196 -6.61 33.20 -16.39
N ALA A 197 -6.10 34.40 -16.66
CA ALA A 197 -6.65 35.67 -16.20
C ALA A 197 -8.19 35.65 -16.11
N SER A 198 -8.71 36.09 -14.96
CA SER A 198 -10.15 36.23 -14.70
C SER A 198 -10.86 36.82 -15.93
N SER A 199 -11.62 35.98 -16.63
CA SER A 199 -12.44 36.44 -17.75
C SER A 199 -13.54 37.35 -17.22
N THR A 200 -13.61 38.57 -17.74
CA THR A 200 -14.73 39.49 -17.49
C THR A 200 -16.03 38.81 -17.89
N PRO A 201 -17.06 38.73 -17.02
CA PRO A 201 -18.34 38.12 -17.37
C PRO A 201 -18.97 38.86 -18.56
N THR A 202 -19.14 38.19 -19.69
CA THR A 202 -19.71 38.76 -20.92
C THR A 202 -21.22 38.55 -21.05
N GLY A 203 -21.91 38.10 -20.00
CA GLY A 203 -23.33 37.77 -20.07
C GLY A 203 -24.10 37.96 -18.78
N THR A 204 -25.42 38.03 -18.91
CA THR A 204 -26.36 38.10 -17.79
C THR A 204 -26.25 36.82 -16.95
N PRO A 205 -26.10 36.92 -15.61
CA PRO A 205 -26.01 35.74 -14.75
C PRO A 205 -27.25 34.85 -14.87
N TYR A 206 -27.05 33.55 -14.97
CA TYR A 206 -28.13 32.57 -14.91
C TYR A 206 -28.69 32.51 -13.48
N LEU A 207 -30.01 32.67 -13.34
CA LEU A 207 -30.70 32.73 -12.04
C LEU A 207 -31.46 31.43 -11.68
N GLY A 208 -31.43 30.42 -12.54
CA GLY A 208 -32.13 29.14 -12.30
C GLY A 208 -31.33 28.15 -11.44
N LYS A 209 -32.01 27.12 -10.91
CA LYS A 209 -31.37 25.94 -10.32
C LYS A 209 -30.94 24.98 -11.42
N GLY A 210 -29.75 24.40 -11.32
CA GLY A 210 -29.27 23.45 -12.32
C GLY A 210 -28.00 22.71 -11.93
N CYS A 211 -27.67 21.67 -12.69
CA CYS A 211 -26.46 20.89 -12.52
C CYS A 211 -25.34 21.46 -13.38
N LEU A 212 -24.14 21.57 -12.82
CA LEU A 212 -22.94 21.97 -13.57
C LEU A 212 -22.23 20.72 -14.09
N LYS A 213 -22.16 20.59 -15.42
CA LYS A 213 -21.46 19.50 -16.09
C LYS A 213 -20.12 19.99 -16.61
N ALA A 214 -19.06 19.22 -16.36
CA ALA A 214 -17.77 19.43 -16.98
C ALA A 214 -17.82 18.81 -18.39
N CYS A 215 -17.60 19.62 -19.42
CA CYS A 215 -17.60 19.14 -20.81
C CYS A 215 -16.23 19.37 -21.46
N ALA A 216 -15.77 18.41 -22.25
CA ALA A 216 -14.64 18.58 -23.16
C ALA A 216 -15.18 18.51 -24.59
N GLY A 217 -15.33 19.65 -25.25
CA GLY A 217 -16.13 19.76 -26.47
C GLY A 217 -17.61 19.45 -26.19
N SER A 218 -18.22 18.59 -26.98
CA SER A 218 -19.60 18.11 -26.77
C SER A 218 -19.71 16.93 -25.81
N ALA A 219 -18.59 16.36 -25.35
CA ALA A 219 -18.59 15.20 -24.47
C ALA A 219 -18.68 15.61 -23.00
N ASN A 220 -19.71 15.12 -22.30
CA ASN A 220 -19.82 15.23 -20.84
C ASN A 220 -18.73 14.37 -20.17
N LYS A 221 -17.97 14.98 -19.28
CA LYS A 221 -16.84 14.40 -18.53
C LYS A 221 -17.11 14.28 -17.03
N GLY A 222 -18.33 14.59 -16.58
CA GLY A 222 -18.73 14.46 -15.19
C GLY A 222 -19.46 15.68 -14.67
N CYS A 223 -19.79 15.66 -13.39
CA CYS A 223 -20.47 16.75 -12.71
C CYS A 223 -19.47 17.49 -11.82
N LEU A 224 -19.53 18.82 -11.82
CA LEU A 224 -18.81 19.62 -10.84
C LEU A 224 -19.40 19.36 -9.45
N ILE A 225 -18.57 19.26 -8.41
CA ILE A 225 -19.00 19.17 -7.00
C ILE A 225 -18.58 20.40 -6.19
N SER A 226 -17.44 20.99 -6.52
CA SER A 226 -16.96 22.25 -5.94
C SER A 226 -16.01 22.94 -6.92
N ALA A 227 -15.55 24.14 -6.59
CA ALA A 227 -14.57 24.85 -7.41
C ALA A 227 -13.34 23.95 -7.67
N GLY A 228 -13.14 23.58 -8.94
CA GLY A 228 -12.02 22.73 -9.37
C GLY A 228 -12.16 21.23 -9.08
N THR A 229 -13.28 20.76 -8.54
CA THR A 229 -13.48 19.33 -8.24
C THR A 229 -14.69 18.78 -9.00
N SER A 230 -14.51 17.64 -9.70
CA SER A 230 -15.55 16.96 -10.46
C SER A 230 -15.51 15.46 -10.25
N TYR A 231 -16.63 14.78 -10.47
CA TYR A 231 -16.72 13.32 -10.43
C TYR A 231 -17.47 12.78 -11.64
N THR A 232 -17.20 11.52 -11.99
CA THR A 232 -17.66 10.88 -13.23
C THR A 232 -18.82 9.90 -13.05
N THR A 233 -19.21 9.59 -11.81
CA THR A 233 -20.17 8.52 -11.48
C THR A 233 -21.24 8.97 -10.47
N GLY A 234 -22.51 9.03 -10.86
CA GLY A 234 -23.65 9.37 -9.97
C GLY A 234 -24.56 10.49 -10.51
N ILE A 235 -25.55 10.92 -9.71
CA ILE A 235 -26.49 12.01 -10.05
C ILE A 235 -25.84 13.35 -9.73
N CYS A 236 -25.74 14.27 -10.72
CA CYS A 236 -25.13 15.59 -10.54
C CYS A 236 -25.77 16.39 -9.39
N PRO A 237 -24.98 17.08 -8.54
CA PRO A 237 -25.51 18.00 -7.54
C PRO A 237 -26.19 19.20 -8.22
N THR A 238 -27.28 19.66 -7.61
CA THR A 238 -28.01 20.84 -8.06
C THR A 238 -27.48 22.07 -7.35
N TYR A 239 -27.15 23.10 -8.13
CA TYR A 239 -26.65 24.37 -7.61
C TYR A 239 -27.70 25.45 -7.69
N THR A 240 -27.69 26.33 -6.69
CA THR A 240 -28.45 27.58 -6.68
C THR A 240 -27.47 28.76 -6.72
N PRO A 241 -27.66 29.75 -7.62
CA PRO A 241 -26.83 30.95 -7.67
C PRO A 241 -26.91 31.73 -6.35
N ALA A 242 -25.76 32.19 -5.83
CA ALA A 242 -25.70 33.08 -4.67
C ALA A 242 -25.28 34.50 -5.07
N THR A 243 -25.81 35.51 -4.39
CA THR A 243 -25.40 36.92 -4.59
C THR A 243 -23.98 37.16 -4.07
N SER A 244 -23.24 38.02 -4.76
CA SER A 244 -21.80 38.25 -4.58
C SER A 244 -21.40 38.58 -3.13
N GLY A 245 -20.39 37.87 -2.60
CA GLY A 245 -19.82 38.09 -1.26
C GLY A 245 -19.70 36.83 -0.39
N LYS A 246 -20.28 35.70 -0.83
CA LYS A 246 -19.98 34.33 -0.37
C LYS A 246 -19.74 33.46 -1.61
N SER A 247 -19.13 32.28 -1.46
CA SER A 247 -18.88 31.33 -2.57
C SER A 247 -20.09 31.31 -3.52
N PRO A 248 -19.90 31.54 -4.83
CA PRO A 248 -20.98 31.91 -5.76
C PRO A 248 -22.03 30.80 -5.97
N LEU A 249 -21.78 29.60 -5.44
CA LEU A 249 -22.64 28.44 -5.54
C LEU A 249 -22.68 27.75 -4.17
N ARG A 250 -23.89 27.48 -3.67
CA ARG A 250 -24.11 26.58 -2.53
C ARG A 250 -24.55 25.22 -3.06
N ASN A 251 -23.92 24.16 -2.55
CA ASN A 251 -24.42 22.80 -2.69
C ASN A 251 -25.62 22.67 -1.73
N GLU A 252 -26.75 22.16 -2.21
CA GLU A 252 -27.90 21.76 -1.38
C GLU A 252 -27.74 20.30 -0.95
#